data_AF-A0A6C0KZU4-F1
#
_entry.id   AF-A0A6C0KZU4-F1
#
_cell.length_a   1.000
_cell.length_b   1.000
_cell.length_c   1.000
_cell.angle_alpha   90.00
_cell.angle_beta   90.00
_cell.angle_gamma   90.00
#
_symmetry.space_group_name_H-M   'P 1'
#
loop_
_entity.id
_entity.type
_entity.pdbx_description
1 polymer ?
#
loop_
_entity_poly.entity_id
_entity_poly.type
_entity_poly.pdbx_seq_one_letter_code
_entity_poly.pdbx_strand_id
1 'polypeptide(L)'
;MRNKYFGRKTLKNKRMKQRGIQTLKKKDSFANFIKLAKKYKLVQSGSKKQIAERLSALRGKYLSKTEKKLILPYLSNNVNKKLLLKD
;
A
#
# COMPACT_ATOMS: atom_id res chain seq x y z
N MET A 1 20.74 -29.97 -45.82
CA MET A 1 21.25 -30.29 -44.46
C MET A 1 20.90 -29.15 -43.51
N ARG A 2 20.36 -29.47 -42.31
CA ARG A 2 20.49 -28.81 -40.97
C ARG A 2 20.54 -27.26 -40.91
N ASN A 3 19.87 -26.54 -40.01
CA ASN A 3 19.11 -26.91 -38.81
C ASN A 3 18.21 -25.74 -38.37
N LYS A 4 17.10 -26.11 -37.71
CA LYS A 4 16.18 -25.25 -36.96
C LYS A 4 16.91 -24.50 -35.84
N TYR A 5 16.66 -23.20 -35.66
CA TYR A 5 16.43 -22.62 -34.33
C TYR A 5 15.41 -21.48 -34.39
N PHE A 6 14.24 -21.79 -33.86
CA PHE A 6 13.20 -20.86 -33.44
C PHE A 6 13.77 -19.81 -32.48
N GLY A 7 13.85 -18.55 -32.92
CA GLY A 7 14.09 -17.41 -32.06
C GLY A 7 12.88 -17.19 -31.14
N ARG A 8 13.05 -17.59 -29.87
CA ARG A 8 12.03 -17.57 -28.81
C ARG A 8 11.48 -16.16 -28.57
N LYS A 9 10.14 -16.11 -28.47
CA LYS A 9 9.34 -15.05 -27.86
C LYS A 9 9.98 -14.50 -26.59
N THR A 10 10.16 -13.19 -26.53
CA THR A 10 10.07 -12.42 -25.28
C THR A 10 9.06 -11.29 -25.43
N LEU A 11 7.79 -11.67 -25.51
CA LEU A 11 6.66 -10.86 -25.04
C LEU A 11 6.79 -10.68 -23.51
N LYS A 12 7.80 -9.89 -23.09
CA LYS A 12 7.99 -9.42 -21.71
C LYS A 12 7.80 -7.91 -21.68
N ASN A 13 6.64 -7.44 -22.11
CA ASN A 13 6.03 -6.23 -21.57
C ASN A 13 4.54 -6.50 -21.35
N LYS A 14 4.31 -7.59 -20.62
CA LYS A 14 3.01 -8.08 -20.16
C LYS A 14 2.61 -7.22 -18.96
N ARG A 15 1.85 -6.15 -19.22
CA ARG A 15 0.91 -5.52 -18.27
C ARG A 15 1.47 -5.30 -16.84
N MET A 16 2.43 -4.40 -16.67
CA MET A 16 2.60 -3.69 -15.38
C MET A 16 1.79 -2.38 -15.47
N LYS A 17 0.47 -2.49 -15.38
CA LYS A 17 -0.28 -1.99 -14.22
C LYS A 17 -0.18 -0.47 -14.02
N GLN A 18 -0.30 0.30 -15.09
CA GLN A 18 -0.93 1.62 -14.97
C GLN A 18 -2.45 1.42 -14.92
N ARG A 19 -2.95 0.71 -13.90
CA ARG A 19 -4.29 1.07 -13.42
C ARG A 19 -4.06 2.46 -12.86
N GLY A 20 -4.48 3.47 -13.59
CA GLY A 20 -4.61 4.82 -13.10
C GLY A 20 -5.44 4.75 -11.83
N ILE A 21 -4.77 4.58 -10.70
CA ILE A 21 -5.23 5.19 -9.48
C ILE A 21 -4.90 6.66 -9.72
N GLN A 22 -5.72 7.32 -10.54
CA GLN A 22 -6.05 8.71 -10.30
C GLN A 22 -6.69 8.70 -8.92
N THR A 23 -5.84 8.63 -7.90
CA THR A 23 -6.23 8.84 -6.53
C THR A 23 -6.82 10.23 -6.58
N LEU A 24 -8.14 10.33 -6.39
CA LEU A 24 -8.74 11.42 -5.65
C LEU A 24 -7.94 11.51 -4.35
N LYS A 25 -6.76 12.17 -4.39
CA LYS A 25 -6.00 12.54 -3.21
C LYS A 25 -6.83 13.64 -2.60
N LYS A 26 -7.92 13.27 -1.93
CA LYS A 26 -8.40 14.08 -0.81
C LYS A 26 -7.13 14.40 -0.02
N LYS A 27 -6.86 15.69 0.20
CA LYS A 27 -5.72 16.15 0.97
C LYS A 27 -5.89 15.59 2.38
N ASP A 28 -5.54 14.32 2.60
CA ASP A 28 -5.51 13.74 3.91
C ASP A 28 -4.42 14.50 4.65
N SER A 29 -4.86 15.34 5.58
CA SER A 29 -3.95 16.17 6.35
C SER A 29 -2.99 15.27 7.12
N PHE A 30 -1.72 15.66 7.17
CA PHE A 30 -0.72 14.98 8.01
C PHE A 30 -1.22 14.86 9.46
N ALA A 31 -2.00 15.84 9.92
CA ALA A 31 -2.65 15.83 11.23
C ALA A 31 -3.51 14.57 11.48
N ASN A 32 -4.17 14.03 10.46
CA ASN A 32 -4.97 12.80 10.61
C ASN A 32 -4.09 11.59 10.94
N PHE A 33 -2.90 11.50 10.33
CA PHE A 33 -1.94 10.44 10.62
C PHE A 33 -1.35 10.58 12.03
N ILE A 34 -1.04 11.81 12.45
CA ILE A 34 -0.56 12.09 13.81
C ILE A 34 -1.62 11.75 14.86
N LYS A 35 -2.87 12.17 14.64
CA LYS A 35 -3.99 11.86 15.53
C LYS A 35 -4.21 10.35 15.66
N LEU A 36 -4.10 9.62 14.54
CA LEU A 36 -4.16 8.16 14.53
C LEU A 36 -3.00 7.52 15.28
N ALA A 37 -1.77 7.93 14.99
CA ALA A 37 -0.59 7.42 15.69
C ALA A 37 -0.72 7.66 17.21
N LYS A 38 -1.18 8.84 17.63
CA LYS A 38 -1.43 9.16 19.04
C LYS A 38 -2.51 8.27 19.66
N LYS A 39 -3.63 8.06 18.96
CA LYS A 39 -4.74 7.18 19.42
C LYS A 39 -4.26 5.77 19.73
N TYR A 40 -3.39 5.21 18.89
CA TYR A 40 -2.85 3.86 19.05
C TYR A 40 -1.50 3.81 19.78
N LYS A 41 -1.09 4.91 20.43
CA LYS A 41 0.18 5.01 21.18
C LYS A 41 1.42 4.63 20.33
N LEU A 42 1.39 4.95 19.05
CA LEU A 42 2.51 4.76 18.12
C LEU A 42 3.37 6.01 18.01
N VAL A 43 4.58 5.82 17.48
CA VAL A 43 5.52 6.91 17.20
C VAL A 43 4.93 7.86 16.14
N GLN A 44 4.83 9.14 16.52
CA GLN A 44 4.21 10.22 15.72
C GLN A 44 5.21 10.89 14.75
N SER A 45 6.50 10.60 14.85
CA SER A 45 7.51 11.20 13.99
C SER A 45 7.63 10.50 12.63
N GLY A 46 8.08 11.24 11.62
CA GLY A 46 8.36 10.73 10.27
C GLY A 46 7.29 11.07 9.24
N SER A 47 7.44 10.48 8.05
CA SER A 47 6.55 10.72 6.91
C SER A 47 5.20 9.99 7.07
N LYS A 48 4.18 10.43 6.31
CA LYS A 48 2.87 9.74 6.23
C LYS A 48 3.00 8.24 5.97
N LYS A 49 3.96 7.85 5.11
CA LYS A 49 4.23 6.44 4.78
C LYS A 49 4.72 5.66 5.99
N GLN A 50 5.71 6.19 6.71
CA GLN A 50 6.24 5.54 7.91
C GLN A 50 5.17 5.37 8.98
N ILE A 51 4.33 6.39 9.18
CA ILE A 51 3.21 6.31 10.12
C ILE A 51 2.17 5.26 9.66
N ALA A 52 1.84 5.23 8.37
CA ALA A 52 0.93 4.23 7.81
C ALA A 52 1.45 2.79 7.97
N GLU A 53 2.75 2.58 7.76
CA GLU A 53 3.39 1.27 7.94
C GLU A 53 3.31 0.81 9.39
N ARG A 54 3.62 1.69 10.35
CA ARG A 54 3.45 1.39 11.78
C ARG A 54 1.99 1.08 12.13
N LEU A 55 1.04 1.84 11.58
CA LEU A 55 -0.40 1.58 11.77
C LEU A 55 -0.81 0.23 11.18
N SER A 56 -0.24 -0.18 10.04
CA SER A 56 -0.54 -1.49 9.43
C SER A 56 0.05 -2.68 10.17
N ALA A 57 1.04 -2.46 11.04
CA ALA A 57 1.57 -3.50 11.93
C ALA A 57 0.59 -3.83 13.06
N LEU A 58 -0.37 -2.95 13.36
CA LEU A 58 -1.50 -3.28 14.23
C LEU A 58 -2.41 -4.29 13.53
N ARG A 59 -3.03 -5.21 14.29
CA ARG A 59 -4.05 -6.11 13.72
C ARG A 59 -5.17 -5.28 13.08
N GLY A 60 -5.61 -5.71 11.91
CA GLY A 60 -6.66 -5.02 11.14
C GLY A 60 -7.90 -4.77 11.98
N LYS A 61 -8.23 -5.67 12.92
CA LYS A 61 -9.34 -5.53 13.86
C LYS A 61 -9.36 -4.23 14.68
N TYR A 62 -8.21 -3.63 14.98
CA TYR A 62 -8.15 -2.41 15.80
C TYR A 62 -8.42 -1.13 15.01
N LEU A 63 -8.36 -1.19 13.68
CA LEU A 63 -8.60 -0.05 12.79
C LEU A 63 -10.01 -0.12 12.22
N SER A 64 -10.75 0.97 12.33
CA SER A 64 -12.06 1.11 11.71
C SER A 64 -11.96 1.13 10.18
N LYS A 65 -13.07 0.84 9.50
CA LYS A 65 -13.13 0.82 8.02
C LYS A 65 -12.65 2.14 7.39
N THR A 66 -12.89 3.27 8.04
CA THR A 66 -12.45 4.60 7.58
C THR A 66 -10.94 4.79 7.75
N GLU A 67 -10.40 4.40 8.91
CA GLU A 67 -8.96 4.46 9.19
C GLU A 67 -8.16 3.54 8.26
N LYS A 68 -8.67 2.32 8.01
CA LYS A 68 -8.09 1.39 7.01
C LYS A 68 -8.00 2.06 5.63
N LYS A 69 -9.08 2.72 5.17
CA LYS A 69 -9.11 3.43 3.88
C LYS A 69 -8.12 4.59 3.80
N LEU A 70 -7.89 5.29 4.91
CA LEU A 70 -6.95 6.42 4.98
C LEU A 70 -5.50 5.96 4.85
N ILE A 71 -5.13 4.84 5.48
CA ILE A 71 -3.74 4.35 5.45
C ILE A 71 -3.41 3.50 4.22
N LEU A 72 -4.39 2.79 3.65
CA LEU A 72 -4.20 1.84 2.54
C LEU A 72 -3.42 2.42 1.33
N PRO A 73 -3.66 3.67 0.88
CA PRO A 73 -2.93 4.27 -0.24
C PRO A 73 -1.44 4.49 0.05
N TYR A 74 -1.06 4.60 1.32
CA TYR A 74 0.31 4.91 1.76
C TYR A 74 1.12 3.66 2.08
N LEU A 75 0.50 2.47 2.07
CA LEU A 75 1.20 1.21 2.25
C LEU A 75 1.96 0.83 0.98
N SER A 76 3.27 0.67 1.13
CA SER A 76 4.21 0.24 0.10
C SER A 76 4.06 -1.25 -0.22
N ASN A 77 3.95 -2.10 0.81
CA ASN A 77 3.96 -3.55 0.69
C ASN A 77 2.55 -4.18 0.56
N ASN A 78 2.40 -5.12 -0.37
CA ASN A 78 1.19 -5.94 -0.53
C ASN A 78 0.90 -6.84 0.69
N VAL A 79 1.93 -7.25 1.44
CA VAL A 79 1.77 -8.02 2.68
C VAL A 79 1.02 -7.20 3.72
N ASN A 80 1.44 -5.96 3.98
CA ASN A 80 0.80 -5.06 4.94
C ASN A 80 -0.63 -4.72 4.51
N LYS A 81 -0.88 -4.56 3.20
CA LYS A 81 -2.24 -4.40 2.67
C LYS A 81 -3.11 -5.62 2.96
N LYS A 82 -2.60 -6.83 2.75
CA LYS A 82 -3.32 -8.06 3.07
C LYS A 82 -3.57 -8.19 4.56
N LEU A 83 -2.58 -7.96 5.41
CA LEU A 83 -2.72 -7.99 6.87
C LEU A 83 -3.79 -7.02 7.37
N LEU A 84 -3.81 -5.80 6.82
CA LEU A 84 -4.80 -4.79 7.19
C LEU A 84 -6.24 -5.19 6.81
N LEU A 85 -6.40 -5.88 5.68
CA LEU A 85 -7.67 -6.32 5.12
C LEU A 85 -8.12 -7.69 5.66
N LYS A 86 -7.22 -8.44 6.28
CA LYS A 86 -7.46 -9.76 6.84
C LYS A 86 -7.92 -9.60 8.29
N ASP A 87 -9.14 -9.06 8.46
CA ASP A 87 -9.94 -8.98 9.69
C ASP A 87 -11.24 -8.22 9.38
#